data_AF-M7MMR1-F1
#
_entry.id   AF-M7MMR1-F1
#
_cell.length_a   1.000
_cell.length_b   1.000
_cell.length_c   1.000
_cell.angle_alpha   90.00
_cell.angle_beta   90.00
_cell.angle_gamma   90.00
#
_symmetry.space_group_name_H-M   'P 1'
#
loop_
_entity.id
_entity.type
_entity.pdbx_description
1 polymer ?
#
loop_
_entity_poly.entity_id
_entity_poly.type
_entity_poly.pdbx_seq_one_letter_code
_entity_poly.pdbx_strand_id
1 'polypeptide(L)'
;MKRDDRKKSVLDTEAEKWPEPQREWAKLAAGAMIFAGAPNEALAPVLDEVRESVAASGQTPSELFGEPVAFGRKRGKQSRPAAQILEGSLPFHSAAGAFTVMLASLGCLLLVLGIWIGFSDGWMARTFAGPVMLLFPLMFGLCGFAAWGWVLRTRGRLRAPLAIWVGTLAGFAGTVALMTALGGFEAPGPPNWAMPPIGIVLIVLAFKLPEPATRPLVDDSAWDDEHYFDHAENLLRGRYLFTKKQAVAALAESREHRQHPGAHGTAAADFGNVERFAAHLAAATRTPLKRGIILRRAGFSLIVVFFGITIISELIEGPTTAWLIIQSVMVLALAAYLVMAWRPSRISSDAKEVQAERRRTARLLADAEEK
;
A
#
# COMPACT_ATOMS: atom_id res chain seq x y z
N MET A 1 -3.15 37.05 32.14
CA MET A 1 -4.01 37.02 30.93
C MET A 1 -3.14 36.63 29.74
N LYS A 2 -2.85 35.32 29.56
CA LYS A 2 -2.12 34.80 28.40
C LYS A 2 -3.18 34.44 27.36
N ARG A 3 -3.20 35.18 26.25
CA ARG A 3 -4.05 34.89 25.08
C ARG A 3 -3.61 33.54 24.52
N ASP A 4 -4.50 32.57 24.61
CA ASP A 4 -4.45 31.34 23.83
C ASP A 4 -4.63 31.69 22.35
N ASP A 5 -3.55 32.08 21.67
CA ASP A 5 -3.47 32.04 20.21
C ASP A 5 -3.32 30.58 19.77
N ARG A 6 -4.29 29.73 20.14
CA ARG A 6 -4.51 28.47 19.42
C ARG A 6 -4.88 28.88 18.02
N LYS A 7 -3.99 28.63 17.06
CA LYS A 7 -4.30 28.67 15.62
C LYS A 7 -5.67 28.00 15.44
N LYS A 8 -6.71 28.79 15.18
CA LYS A 8 -8.05 28.27 14.93
C LYS A 8 -7.90 27.23 13.82
N SER A 9 -8.40 26.02 14.08
CA SER A 9 -8.33 24.99 13.07
C SER A 9 -9.15 25.44 11.86
N VAL A 10 -8.78 25.03 10.65
CA VAL A 10 -9.53 25.34 9.42
C VAL A 10 -11.02 24.96 9.58
N LEU A 11 -11.29 23.90 10.35
CA LEU A 11 -12.63 23.46 10.75
C LEU A 11 -13.41 24.50 11.56
N ASP A 12 -12.76 25.18 12.51
CA ASP A 12 -13.41 26.19 13.35
C ASP A 12 -13.72 27.45 12.54
N THR A 13 -12.81 27.85 11.65
CA THR A 13 -13.01 29.00 10.75
C THR A 13 -14.16 28.77 9.78
N GLU A 14 -14.25 27.57 9.18
CA GLU A 14 -15.38 27.27 8.28
C GLU A 14 -16.71 27.12 9.02
N ALA A 15 -16.71 26.52 10.21
CA ALA A 15 -17.93 26.37 11.00
C ALA A 15 -18.50 27.71 11.51
N GLU A 16 -17.66 28.73 11.74
CA GLU A 16 -18.12 30.06 12.16
C GLU A 16 -19.00 30.75 11.11
N LYS A 17 -18.85 30.40 9.83
CA LYS A 17 -19.68 30.93 8.73
C LYS A 17 -21.10 30.34 8.69
N TRP A 18 -21.39 29.36 9.53
CA TRP A 18 -22.70 28.71 9.60
C TRP A 18 -23.57 29.30 10.71
N PRO A 19 -24.91 29.35 10.53
CA PRO A 19 -25.85 29.68 11.60
C PRO A 19 -25.66 28.73 12.79
N GLU A 20 -25.79 29.24 14.03
CA GLU A 20 -25.59 28.46 15.26
C GLU A 20 -26.20 27.04 15.25
N PRO A 21 -27.49 26.83 14.89
CA PRO A 21 -28.10 25.50 14.91
C PRO A 21 -27.50 24.52 13.89
N GLN A 22 -26.74 25.00 12.90
CA GLN A 22 -26.17 24.18 11.82
C GLN A 22 -24.64 24.02 11.92
N ARG A 23 -23.99 24.71 12.87
CA ARG A 23 -22.53 24.67 13.04
C ARG A 23 -22.01 23.27 13.36
N GLU A 24 -22.72 22.53 14.21
CA GLU A 24 -22.31 21.17 14.58
C GLU A 24 -22.35 20.23 13.37
N TRP A 25 -23.39 20.33 12.53
CA TRP A 25 -23.48 19.57 11.28
C TRP A 25 -22.28 19.86 10.38
N ALA A 26 -21.95 21.14 10.18
CA ALA A 26 -20.80 21.54 9.35
C ALA A 26 -19.47 21.04 9.91
N LYS A 27 -19.25 21.12 11.24
CA LYS A 27 -18.04 20.60 11.89
C LYS A 27 -17.90 19.09 11.71
N LEU A 28 -18.97 18.33 11.92
CA LEU A 28 -18.97 16.88 11.77
C LEU A 28 -18.76 16.46 10.31
N ALA A 29 -19.40 17.16 9.37
CA ALA A 29 -19.22 16.91 7.94
C ALA A 29 -17.78 17.20 7.50
N ALA A 30 -17.23 18.35 7.89
CA ALA A 30 -15.87 18.75 7.56
C ALA A 30 -14.82 17.80 8.20
N GLY A 31 -15.01 17.43 9.48
CA GLY A 31 -14.17 16.43 10.14
C GLY A 31 -14.23 15.08 9.42
N ALA A 32 -15.44 14.63 9.04
CA ALA A 32 -15.62 13.40 8.28
C ALA A 32 -15.00 13.46 6.87
N MET A 33 -14.95 14.64 6.23
CA MET A 33 -14.24 14.84 4.97
C MET A 33 -12.72 14.69 5.13
N ILE A 34 -12.14 15.31 6.16
CA ILE A 34 -10.70 15.19 6.47
C ILE A 34 -10.34 13.73 6.79
N PHE A 35 -11.12 13.05 7.64
CA PHE A 35 -10.92 11.62 7.92
C PHE A 35 -11.09 10.77 6.67
N ALA A 36 -11.95 11.19 5.75
CA ALA A 36 -12.08 10.59 4.44
C ALA A 36 -11.00 11.04 3.45
N GLY A 37 -9.97 11.77 3.86
CA GLY A 37 -8.78 12.11 3.08
C GLY A 37 -8.91 13.33 2.17
N ALA A 38 -9.95 14.15 2.34
CA ALA A 38 -10.05 15.41 1.59
C ALA A 38 -8.95 16.39 2.04
N PRO A 39 -8.36 17.15 1.10
CA PRO A 39 -7.43 18.22 1.42
C PRO A 39 -8.20 19.39 2.06
N ASN A 40 -7.52 20.17 2.91
CA ASN A 40 -8.17 21.27 3.65
C ASN A 40 -8.76 22.32 2.71
N GLU A 41 -8.12 22.52 1.56
CA GLU A 41 -8.51 23.46 0.52
C GLU A 41 -9.86 23.07 -0.14
N ALA A 42 -10.23 21.78 -0.10
CA ALA A 42 -11.49 21.30 -0.66
C ALA A 42 -12.69 21.40 0.31
N LEU A 43 -12.46 21.78 1.58
CA LEU A 43 -13.52 21.88 2.57
C LEU A 43 -14.40 23.11 2.33
N ALA A 44 -13.79 24.28 2.19
CA ALA A 44 -14.49 25.55 1.99
C ALA A 44 -15.47 25.53 0.80
N PRO A 45 -15.06 25.20 -0.44
CA PRO A 45 -15.97 25.25 -1.59
C PRO A 45 -17.14 24.27 -1.46
N VAL A 46 -16.91 23.08 -0.88
CA VAL A 46 -17.98 22.08 -0.68
C VAL A 46 -18.96 22.55 0.38
N LEU A 47 -18.49 23.09 1.50
CA LEU A 47 -19.38 23.60 2.54
C LEU A 47 -20.12 24.87 2.11
N ASP A 48 -19.48 25.72 1.30
CA ASP A 48 -20.11 26.90 0.73
C ASP A 48 -21.25 26.52 -0.23
N GLU A 49 -21.05 25.52 -1.11
CA GLU A 49 -22.11 24.96 -1.99
C GLU A 49 -23.30 24.41 -1.17
N VAL A 50 -23.02 23.71 -0.07
CA VAL A 50 -24.07 23.19 0.82
C VAL A 50 -24.81 24.33 1.51
N ARG A 51 -24.09 25.35 1.99
CA ARG A 51 -24.70 26.53 2.63
C ARG A 51 -25.60 27.28 1.65
N GLU A 52 -25.18 27.45 0.41
CA GLU A 52 -25.98 28.06 -0.66
C GLU A 52 -27.24 27.24 -0.95
N SER A 53 -27.11 25.92 -1.03
CA SER A 53 -28.25 25.00 -1.26
C SER A 53 -29.25 25.00 -0.10
N VAL A 54 -28.76 25.11 1.14
CA VAL A 54 -29.58 25.22 2.35
C VAL A 54 -30.30 26.56 2.39
N ALA A 55 -29.59 27.65 2.07
CA ALA A 55 -30.19 29.00 2.00
C ALA A 55 -31.25 29.09 0.89
N ALA A 56 -31.03 28.45 -0.25
CA ALA A 56 -31.97 28.45 -1.38
C ALA A 56 -33.22 27.59 -1.14
N SER A 57 -33.08 26.45 -0.44
CA SER A 57 -34.20 25.54 -0.17
C SER A 57 -34.99 25.90 1.09
N GLY A 58 -34.39 26.62 2.04
CA GLY A 58 -34.94 26.90 3.37
C GLY A 58 -35.04 25.67 4.29
N GLN A 59 -34.57 24.50 3.84
CA GLN A 59 -34.55 23.27 4.62
C GLN A 59 -33.28 23.17 5.49
N THR A 60 -33.31 22.31 6.51
CA THR A 60 -32.10 22.05 7.29
C THR A 60 -31.09 21.20 6.50
N PRO A 61 -29.78 21.31 6.79
CA PRO A 61 -28.76 20.49 6.13
C PRO A 61 -29.01 18.99 6.28
N SER A 62 -29.54 18.56 7.42
CA SER A 62 -29.89 17.18 7.69
C SER A 62 -31.02 16.66 6.82
N GLU A 63 -32.00 17.50 6.48
CA GLU A 63 -33.11 17.13 5.59
C GLU A 63 -32.64 17.04 4.13
N LEU A 64 -31.82 18.00 3.70
CA LEU A 64 -31.40 18.09 2.30
C LEU A 64 -30.26 17.11 1.95
N PHE A 65 -29.33 16.87 2.88
CA PHE A 65 -28.12 16.10 2.64
C PHE A 65 -27.92 14.89 3.56
N GLY A 66 -28.80 14.71 4.56
CA GLY A 66 -28.74 13.60 5.50
C GLY A 66 -27.73 13.80 6.64
N GLU A 67 -27.26 12.69 7.19
CA GLU A 67 -26.32 12.69 8.31
C GLU A 67 -24.97 13.33 7.93
N PRO A 68 -24.42 14.26 8.75
CA PRO A 68 -23.20 14.99 8.41
C PRO A 68 -22.00 14.08 8.19
N VAL A 69 -21.86 13.01 9.00
CA VAL A 69 -20.75 12.06 8.87
C VAL A 69 -20.83 11.27 7.58
N ALA A 70 -22.03 10.81 7.19
CA ALA A 70 -22.25 10.09 5.94
C ALA A 70 -21.99 10.98 4.73
N PHE A 71 -22.52 12.21 4.76
CA PHE A 71 -22.27 13.23 3.74
C PHE A 71 -20.77 13.53 3.61
N GLY A 72 -20.12 13.86 4.73
CA GLY A 72 -18.71 14.22 4.77
C GLY A 72 -17.80 13.07 4.32
N ARG A 73 -18.11 11.82 4.69
CA ARG A 73 -17.37 10.65 4.18
C ARG A 73 -17.52 10.47 2.67
N LYS A 74 -18.72 10.73 2.12
CA LYS A 74 -18.98 10.59 0.68
C LYS A 74 -18.27 11.70 -0.09
N ARG A 75 -18.51 12.96 0.26
CA ARG A 75 -17.86 14.12 -0.38
C ARG A 75 -16.36 14.11 -0.19
N GLY A 76 -15.88 13.73 1.00
CA GLY A 76 -14.46 13.69 1.28
C GLY A 76 -13.70 12.69 0.40
N LYS A 77 -14.32 11.54 0.06
CA LYS A 77 -13.76 10.59 -0.91
C LYS A 77 -13.73 11.13 -2.33
N GLN A 78 -14.73 11.94 -2.71
CA GLN A 78 -14.83 12.56 -4.05
C GLN A 78 -13.87 13.74 -4.20
N SER A 79 -13.56 14.45 -3.12
CA SER A 79 -12.64 15.59 -3.12
C SER A 79 -11.17 15.20 -2.97
N ARG A 80 -10.83 13.90 -2.98
CA ARG A 80 -9.44 13.46 -2.93
C ARG A 80 -8.72 13.81 -4.24
N PRO A 81 -7.49 14.33 -4.20
CA PRO A 81 -6.68 14.49 -5.40
C PRO A 81 -6.52 13.16 -6.13
N ALA A 82 -6.58 13.18 -7.46
CA ALA A 82 -6.44 11.99 -8.30
C ALA A 82 -5.17 11.18 -7.98
N ALA A 83 -4.06 11.87 -7.69
CA ALA A 83 -2.82 11.25 -7.25
C ALA A 83 -2.98 10.42 -5.96
N GLN A 84 -3.73 10.94 -4.99
CA GLN A 84 -3.96 10.25 -3.71
C GLN A 84 -4.89 9.04 -3.88
N ILE A 85 -5.89 9.16 -4.76
CA ILE A 85 -6.79 8.04 -5.13
C ILE A 85 -5.97 6.91 -5.76
N LEU A 86 -5.08 7.25 -6.70
CA LEU A 86 -4.24 6.28 -7.38
C LEU A 86 -3.22 5.65 -6.41
N GLU A 87 -2.42 6.44 -5.71
CA GLU A 87 -1.38 5.95 -4.80
C GLU A 87 -1.97 5.18 -3.61
N GLY A 88 -3.14 5.57 -3.10
CA GLY A 88 -3.82 4.89 -1.98
C GLY A 88 -4.28 3.46 -2.28
N SER A 89 -4.35 3.07 -3.56
CA SER A 89 -4.63 1.68 -3.98
C SER A 89 -3.39 0.78 -3.98
N LEU A 90 -2.20 1.34 -3.80
CA LEU A 90 -0.95 0.59 -3.82
C LEU A 90 -0.59 0.10 -2.42
N PRO A 91 -0.02 -1.12 -2.28
CA PRO A 91 0.48 -1.61 -1.00
C PRO A 91 1.62 -0.76 -0.46
N PHE A 92 2.38 -0.11 -1.35
CA PHE A 92 3.43 0.85 -1.02
C PHE A 92 3.30 2.06 -1.94
N HIS A 93 2.90 3.21 -1.38
CA HIS A 93 2.72 4.47 -2.12
C HIS A 93 4.00 5.32 -2.21
N SER A 94 4.99 5.04 -1.35
CA SER A 94 6.25 5.80 -1.31
C SER A 94 7.39 4.98 -0.71
N ALA A 95 8.63 5.44 -0.95
CA ALA A 95 9.83 4.86 -0.33
C ALA A 95 9.77 4.95 1.20
N ALA A 96 9.40 6.12 1.72
CA ALA A 96 9.27 6.34 3.15
C ALA A 96 8.15 5.50 3.76
N GLY A 97 7.01 5.34 3.08
CA GLY A 97 5.93 4.45 3.54
C GLY A 97 6.37 2.97 3.55
N ALA A 98 7.08 2.53 2.51
CA ALA A 98 7.68 1.19 2.49
C ALA A 98 8.68 1.01 3.64
N PHE A 99 9.54 2.00 3.88
CA PHE A 99 10.49 2.00 4.99
C PHE A 99 9.78 1.96 6.35
N THR A 100 8.72 2.74 6.55
CA THR A 100 7.89 2.72 7.77
C THR A 100 7.28 1.33 8.02
N VAL A 101 6.65 0.73 7.00
CA VAL A 101 6.05 -0.62 7.12
C VAL A 101 7.13 -1.66 7.41
N MET A 102 8.28 -1.55 6.75
CA MET A 102 9.40 -2.43 7.01
C MET A 102 9.94 -2.29 8.42
N LEU A 103 10.17 -1.06 8.89
CA LEU A 103 10.70 -0.78 10.22
C LEU A 103 9.74 -1.28 11.31
N ALA A 104 8.44 -1.05 11.13
CA ALA A 104 7.39 -1.58 12.00
C ALA A 104 7.37 -3.12 11.97
N SER A 105 7.49 -3.73 10.78
CA SER A 105 7.51 -5.19 10.61
C SER A 105 8.74 -5.82 11.26
N LEU A 106 9.92 -5.21 11.12
CA LEU A 106 11.14 -5.63 11.79
C LEU A 106 11.02 -5.47 13.30
N GLY A 107 10.49 -4.35 13.77
CA GLY A 107 10.27 -4.13 15.18
C GLY A 107 9.32 -5.18 15.78
N CYS A 108 8.24 -5.51 15.06
CA CYS A 108 7.30 -6.55 15.45
C CYS A 108 7.95 -7.94 15.42
N LEU A 109 8.78 -8.22 14.41
CA LEU A 109 9.55 -9.46 14.33
C LEU A 109 10.52 -9.60 15.51
N LEU A 110 11.32 -8.58 15.82
CA LEU A 110 12.25 -8.59 16.95
C LEU A 110 11.53 -8.69 18.30
N LEU A 111 10.35 -8.07 18.41
CA LEU A 111 9.50 -8.18 19.58
C LEU A 111 9.00 -9.61 19.78
N VAL A 112 8.34 -10.18 18.77
CA VAL A 112 7.76 -11.53 18.85
C VAL A 112 8.85 -12.58 18.95
N LEU A 113 9.87 -12.53 18.10
CA LEU A 113 10.99 -13.47 18.08
C LEU A 113 11.88 -13.32 19.32
N GLY A 114 12.08 -12.10 19.82
CA GLY A 114 12.82 -11.87 21.06
C GLY A 114 12.11 -12.44 22.28
N ILE A 115 10.79 -12.27 22.37
CA ILE A 115 9.98 -12.91 23.42
C ILE A 115 10.02 -14.43 23.27
N TRP A 116 9.86 -14.92 22.04
CA TRP A 116 9.91 -16.34 21.69
C TRP A 116 11.19 -16.99 22.22
N ILE A 117 12.35 -16.43 21.84
CA ILE A 117 13.66 -16.97 22.17
C ILE A 117 14.00 -16.76 23.65
N GLY A 118 13.53 -15.64 24.24
CA GLY A 118 13.67 -15.40 25.67
C GLY A 118 13.02 -16.49 26.53
N PHE A 119 11.88 -17.03 26.11
CA PHE A 119 11.21 -18.14 26.78
C PHE A 119 11.79 -19.51 26.43
N SER A 120 12.24 -19.75 25.20
CA SER A 120 12.79 -21.06 24.80
C SER A 120 14.20 -21.28 25.33
N ASP A 121 15.08 -20.29 25.16
CA ASP A 121 16.53 -20.43 25.39
C ASP A 121 16.99 -19.71 26.66
N GLY A 122 16.11 -18.89 27.23
CA GLY A 122 16.39 -18.05 28.39
C GLY A 122 16.78 -16.62 28.02
N TRP A 123 16.36 -15.67 28.87
CA TRP A 123 16.53 -14.23 28.64
C TRP A 123 17.99 -13.74 28.63
N MET A 124 18.89 -14.45 29.34
CA MET A 124 20.31 -14.13 29.41
C MET A 124 21.16 -14.88 28.37
N ALA A 125 20.58 -15.84 27.65
CA ALA A 125 21.29 -16.52 26.58
C ALA A 125 21.59 -15.54 25.43
N ARG A 126 22.66 -15.84 24.68
CA ARG A 126 23.13 -15.06 23.53
C ARG A 126 22.92 -15.89 22.26
N THR A 127 21.66 -16.18 21.95
CA THR A 127 21.27 -17.09 20.86
C THR A 127 21.77 -16.60 19.49
N PHE A 128 21.83 -15.28 19.29
CA PHE A 128 22.31 -14.67 18.05
C PHE A 128 23.78 -14.25 18.15
N ALA A 129 24.70 -15.20 18.15
CA ALA A 129 26.13 -14.95 18.15
C ALA A 129 26.75 -15.08 16.74
N GLY A 130 27.93 -14.50 16.57
CA GLY A 130 28.75 -14.65 15.36
C GLY A 130 28.14 -14.05 14.09
N PRO A 131 28.35 -14.66 12.91
CA PRO A 131 27.96 -14.07 11.63
C PRO A 131 26.44 -13.88 11.48
N VAL A 132 25.64 -14.68 12.18
CA VAL A 132 24.16 -14.62 12.17
C VAL A 132 23.63 -13.23 12.57
N MET A 133 24.37 -12.47 13.38
CA MET A 133 24.02 -11.08 13.70
C MET A 133 23.96 -10.18 12.47
N LEU A 134 24.80 -10.43 11.47
CA LEU A 134 24.83 -9.66 10.22
C LEU A 134 23.72 -10.10 9.27
N LEU A 135 23.22 -11.33 9.40
CA LEU A 135 22.16 -11.86 8.54
C LEU A 135 20.89 -11.02 8.64
N PHE A 136 20.42 -10.70 9.85
CA PHE A 136 19.20 -9.91 10.03
C PHE A 136 19.22 -8.53 9.33
N PRO A 137 20.19 -7.63 9.58
CA PRO A 137 20.22 -6.32 8.91
C PRO A 137 20.47 -6.44 7.39
N LEU A 138 21.27 -7.41 6.93
CA LEU A 138 21.51 -7.63 5.50
C LEU A 138 20.24 -8.12 4.79
N MET A 139 19.59 -9.17 5.31
CA MET A 139 18.32 -9.69 4.76
C MET A 139 17.24 -8.60 4.77
N PHE A 140 17.17 -7.81 5.85
CA PHE A 140 16.21 -6.73 5.95
C PHE A 140 16.48 -5.63 4.91
N GLY A 141 17.73 -5.21 4.73
CA GLY A 141 18.12 -4.26 3.68
C GLY A 141 17.76 -4.76 2.29
N LEU A 142 18.04 -6.04 2.00
CA LEU A 142 17.68 -6.70 0.74
C LEU A 142 16.16 -6.75 0.50
N CYS A 143 15.37 -7.04 1.52
CA CYS A 143 13.91 -6.95 1.45
C CYS A 143 13.44 -5.52 1.12
N GLY A 144 14.15 -4.50 1.61
CA GLY A 144 13.85 -3.10 1.28
C GLY A 144 14.16 -2.73 -0.15
N PHE A 145 15.28 -3.22 -0.68
CA PHE A 145 15.56 -3.10 -2.11
C PHE A 145 14.50 -3.84 -2.95
N ALA A 146 14.06 -5.03 -2.54
CA ALA A 146 12.99 -5.74 -3.25
C ALA A 146 11.67 -4.96 -3.26
N ALA A 147 11.28 -4.40 -2.10
CA ALA A 147 10.09 -3.55 -1.96
C ALA A 147 10.20 -2.27 -2.80
N TRP A 148 11.39 -1.67 -2.86
CA TRP A 148 11.67 -0.54 -3.74
C TRP A 148 11.51 -0.88 -5.22
N GLY A 149 12.00 -2.06 -5.64
CA GLY A 149 11.73 -2.60 -6.96
C GLY A 149 10.22 -2.70 -7.22
N TRP A 150 9.43 -3.13 -6.24
CA TRP A 150 7.97 -3.16 -6.40
C TRP A 150 7.38 -1.76 -6.63
N VAL A 151 7.80 -0.74 -5.87
CA VAL A 151 7.37 0.66 -6.06
C VAL A 151 7.73 1.20 -7.45
N LEU A 152 8.94 0.90 -7.96
CA LEU A 152 9.32 1.33 -9.31
C LEU A 152 8.50 0.62 -10.38
N ARG A 153 8.20 -0.67 -10.17
CA ARG A 153 7.36 -1.44 -11.08
C ARG A 153 5.94 -0.87 -11.17
N THR A 154 5.32 -0.52 -10.05
CA THR A 154 3.96 0.06 -10.04
C THR A 154 3.90 1.45 -10.68
N ARG A 155 5.05 2.10 -10.89
CA ARG A 155 5.21 3.38 -11.58
C ARG A 155 5.62 3.24 -13.06
N GLY A 156 5.45 2.06 -13.65
CA GLY A 156 5.73 1.83 -15.08
C GLY A 156 7.21 1.69 -15.44
N ARG A 157 8.14 1.73 -14.48
CA ARG A 157 9.55 1.44 -14.79
C ARG A 157 9.73 -0.07 -14.77
N LEU A 158 9.69 -0.76 -15.92
CA LEU A 158 9.76 -2.23 -15.95
C LEU A 158 11.17 -2.82 -15.91
N ARG A 159 12.18 -2.10 -16.41
CA ARG A 159 13.58 -2.58 -16.45
C ARG A 159 14.30 -2.42 -15.11
N ALA A 160 14.18 -1.25 -14.50
CA ALA A 160 14.77 -0.95 -13.19
C ALA A 160 14.44 -1.97 -12.07
N PRO A 161 13.18 -2.39 -11.85
CA PRO A 161 12.86 -3.34 -10.80
C PRO A 161 13.40 -4.73 -11.09
N LEU A 162 13.51 -5.13 -12.37
CA LEU A 162 14.13 -6.39 -12.72
C LEU A 162 15.62 -6.39 -12.36
N ALA A 163 16.33 -5.31 -12.67
CA ALA A 163 17.73 -5.15 -12.27
C ALA A 163 17.88 -5.17 -10.73
N ILE A 164 17.00 -4.46 -10.02
CA ILE A 164 16.99 -4.45 -8.54
C ILE A 164 16.74 -5.84 -8.00
N TRP A 165 15.75 -6.58 -8.49
CA TRP A 165 15.44 -7.92 -7.98
C TRP A 165 16.52 -8.95 -8.30
N VAL A 166 17.15 -8.87 -9.47
CA VAL A 166 18.32 -9.69 -9.78
C VAL A 166 19.47 -9.36 -8.83
N GLY A 167 19.75 -8.07 -8.61
CA GLY A 167 20.75 -7.62 -7.63
C GLY A 167 20.43 -8.06 -6.20
N THR A 168 19.16 -8.01 -5.81
CA THR A 168 18.68 -8.49 -4.51
C THR A 168 18.88 -10.00 -4.38
N LEU A 169 18.55 -10.79 -5.40
CA LEU A 169 18.76 -12.24 -5.40
C LEU A 169 20.24 -12.60 -5.32
N ALA A 170 21.09 -11.90 -6.09
CA ALA A 170 22.55 -12.03 -6.00
C ALA A 170 23.07 -11.63 -4.60
N GLY A 171 22.50 -10.58 -4.01
CA GLY A 171 22.80 -10.16 -2.64
C GLY A 171 22.40 -11.19 -1.58
N PHE A 172 21.28 -11.91 -1.77
CA PHE A 172 20.89 -13.02 -0.90
C PHE A 172 21.92 -14.15 -0.97
N ALA A 173 22.27 -14.58 -2.18
CA ALA A 173 23.29 -15.61 -2.38
C ALA A 173 24.66 -15.19 -1.84
N GLY A 174 25.06 -13.93 -2.07
CA GLY A 174 26.30 -13.36 -1.55
C GLY A 174 26.30 -13.25 -0.03
N THR A 175 25.16 -12.94 0.61
CA THR A 175 25.07 -12.96 2.08
C THR A 175 25.23 -14.37 2.61
N VAL A 176 24.61 -15.38 2.01
CA VAL A 176 24.79 -16.78 2.41
C VAL A 176 26.26 -17.19 2.26
N ALA A 177 26.89 -16.88 1.12
CA ALA A 177 28.30 -17.18 0.88
C ALA A 177 29.21 -16.47 1.90
N LEU A 178 28.93 -15.20 2.20
CA LEU A 178 29.66 -14.44 3.23
C LEU A 178 29.50 -15.09 4.61
N MET A 179 28.30 -15.52 4.99
CA MET A 179 28.09 -16.22 6.26
C MET A 179 28.88 -17.52 6.34
N THR A 180 28.94 -18.30 5.25
CA THR A 180 29.74 -19.53 5.21
C THR A 180 31.24 -19.25 5.29
N ALA A 181 31.72 -18.18 4.65
CA ALA A 181 33.13 -17.79 4.69
C ALA A 181 33.56 -17.24 6.06
N LEU A 182 32.64 -16.59 6.78
CA LEU A 182 32.87 -16.03 8.11
C LEU A 182 32.72 -17.07 9.24
N GLY A 183 32.56 -18.36 8.94
CA GLY A 183 32.18 -19.42 9.89
C GLY A 183 33.02 -19.59 11.17
N GLY A 184 34.11 -18.84 11.37
CA GLY A 184 34.89 -18.77 12.61
C GLY A 184 34.81 -17.44 13.37
N PHE A 185 33.95 -16.49 12.97
CA PHE A 185 33.81 -15.21 13.66
C PHE A 185 32.89 -15.33 14.87
N GLU A 186 33.45 -15.41 16.07
CA GLU A 186 32.70 -15.53 17.33
C GLU A 186 32.53 -14.18 18.01
N ALA A 187 31.76 -13.27 17.41
CA ALA A 187 31.30 -12.09 18.13
C ALA A 187 30.20 -12.47 19.14
N PRO A 188 30.31 -12.06 20.41
CA PRO A 188 29.24 -12.27 21.37
C PRO A 188 27.99 -11.52 20.93
N GLY A 189 26.89 -12.25 20.79
CA GLY A 189 25.57 -11.71 20.53
C GLY A 189 25.02 -10.86 21.66
N PRO A 190 24.04 -9.97 21.38
CA PRO A 190 23.27 -9.36 22.45
C PRO A 190 22.51 -10.44 23.23
N PRO A 191 22.26 -10.22 24.53
CA PRO A 191 21.38 -11.11 25.28
C PRO A 191 19.95 -11.03 24.74
N ASN A 192 19.22 -12.14 24.80
CA ASN A 192 17.89 -12.27 24.20
C ASN A 192 16.89 -11.21 24.71
N TRP A 193 17.00 -10.76 25.97
CA TRP A 193 16.16 -9.69 26.53
C TRP A 193 16.28 -8.34 25.80
N ALA A 194 17.37 -8.09 25.07
CA ALA A 194 17.57 -6.82 24.38
C ALA A 194 16.72 -6.72 23.09
N MET A 195 16.28 -7.84 22.52
CA MET A 195 15.54 -7.86 21.25
C MET A 195 14.14 -7.20 21.36
N PRO A 196 13.30 -7.49 22.39
CA PRO A 196 12.00 -6.85 22.53
C PRO A 196 12.03 -5.32 22.70
N PRO A 197 12.87 -4.73 23.57
CA PRO A 197 13.00 -3.28 23.68
C PRO A 197 13.43 -2.62 22.38
N ILE A 198 14.41 -3.19 21.66
CA ILE A 198 14.81 -2.70 20.34
C ILE A 198 13.62 -2.76 19.38
N GLY A 199 12.87 -3.85 19.38
CA GLY A 199 11.68 -4.01 18.56
C GLY A 199 10.64 -2.93 18.81
N ILE A 200 10.35 -2.62 20.08
CA ILE A 200 9.43 -1.54 20.49
C ILE A 200 9.93 -0.19 20.00
N VAL A 201 11.23 0.11 20.17
CA VAL A 201 11.83 1.37 19.69
C VAL A 201 11.65 1.52 18.18
N LEU A 202 11.89 0.46 17.39
CA LEU A 202 11.70 0.49 15.95
C LEU A 202 10.23 0.73 15.56
N ILE A 203 9.28 0.12 16.27
CA ILE A 203 7.84 0.36 16.06
C ILE A 203 7.49 1.82 16.35
N VAL A 204 7.95 2.36 17.48
CA VAL A 204 7.72 3.75 17.86
C VAL A 204 8.32 4.71 16.85
N LEU A 205 9.56 4.45 16.40
CA LEU A 205 10.22 5.24 15.36
C LEU A 205 9.43 5.17 14.05
N ALA A 206 8.93 4.01 13.64
CA ALA A 206 8.11 3.86 12.45
C ALA A 206 6.85 4.75 12.51
N PHE A 207 6.15 4.77 13.65
CA PHE A 207 4.99 5.65 13.84
C PHE A 207 5.33 7.14 13.97
N LYS A 208 6.58 7.47 14.28
CA LYS A 208 7.07 8.86 14.36
C LYS A 208 7.60 9.39 13.02
N LEU A 209 7.81 8.53 12.03
CA LEU A 209 8.20 8.97 10.70
C LEU A 209 7.08 9.82 10.08
N PRO A 210 7.43 10.94 9.44
CA PRO A 210 6.44 11.80 8.80
C PRO A 210 5.69 11.03 7.73
N GLU A 211 4.38 11.26 7.65
CA GLU A 211 3.59 10.72 6.55
C GLU A 211 4.16 11.23 5.22
N PRO A 212 4.50 10.34 4.29
CA PRO A 212 5.13 10.75 3.07
C PRO A 212 4.11 11.43 2.16
N ALA A 213 4.50 12.60 1.66
CA ALA A 213 3.68 13.36 0.74
C ALA A 213 3.27 12.52 -0.47
N THR A 214 2.01 12.65 -0.87
CA THR A 214 1.51 12.07 -2.11
C THR A 214 2.29 12.64 -3.28
N ARG A 215 2.83 11.77 -4.13
CA ARG A 215 3.55 12.20 -5.33
C ARG A 215 2.57 12.88 -6.29
N PRO A 216 2.93 13.98 -6.96
CA PRO A 216 2.13 14.49 -8.08
C PRO A 216 2.02 13.45 -9.20
N LEU A 217 0.96 13.54 -10.00
CA LEU A 217 0.86 12.78 -11.25
C LEU A 217 2.03 13.18 -12.17
N VAL A 218 2.37 12.29 -13.10
CA VAL A 218 3.36 12.62 -14.13
C VAL A 218 2.81 13.73 -15.01
N ASP A 219 3.62 14.76 -15.27
CA ASP A 219 3.31 15.76 -16.29
C ASP A 219 3.65 15.20 -17.68
N ASP A 220 2.60 14.93 -18.43
CA ASP A 220 2.61 14.33 -19.77
C ASP A 220 2.10 15.29 -20.85
N SER A 221 1.91 16.57 -20.49
CA SER A 221 1.37 17.60 -21.40
C SER A 221 2.22 17.81 -22.66
N ALA A 222 3.53 17.61 -22.56
CA ALA A 222 4.49 17.77 -23.65
C ALA A 222 4.95 16.44 -24.29
N TRP A 223 4.31 15.31 -23.95
CA TRP A 223 4.72 14.01 -24.48
C TRP A 223 4.16 13.79 -25.89
N ASP A 224 4.93 13.09 -26.71
CA ASP A 224 4.42 12.54 -27.96
C ASP A 224 3.55 11.30 -27.70
N ASP A 225 2.79 10.90 -28.72
CA ASP A 225 1.85 9.79 -28.63
C ASP A 225 2.58 8.46 -28.33
N GLU A 226 3.78 8.27 -28.89
CA GLU A 226 4.56 7.05 -28.68
C GLU A 226 4.98 6.92 -27.21
N HIS A 227 5.56 7.97 -26.62
CA HIS A 227 5.94 7.98 -25.23
C HIS A 227 4.72 7.84 -24.30
N TYR A 228 3.61 8.51 -24.62
CA TYR A 228 2.35 8.38 -23.88
C TYR A 228 1.85 6.92 -23.84
N PHE A 229 1.73 6.28 -25.01
CA PHE A 229 1.21 4.91 -25.09
C PHE A 229 2.20 3.86 -24.54
N ASP A 230 3.50 4.08 -24.66
CA ASP A 230 4.51 3.21 -24.06
C ASP A 230 4.48 3.29 -22.54
N HIS A 231 4.31 4.50 -21.99
CA HIS A 231 4.14 4.68 -20.56
C HIS A 231 2.84 4.04 -20.06
N ALA A 232 1.73 4.22 -20.79
CA ALA A 232 0.46 3.56 -20.50
C ALA A 232 0.59 2.03 -20.49
N GLU A 233 1.24 1.44 -21.51
CA GLU A 233 1.49 -0.01 -21.57
C GLU A 233 2.28 -0.48 -20.34
N ASN A 234 3.32 0.27 -19.99
CA ASN A 234 4.16 -0.04 -18.84
C ASN A 234 3.41 0.05 -17.51
N LEU A 235 2.52 1.03 -17.34
CA LEU A 235 1.64 1.14 -16.16
C LEU A 235 0.67 -0.04 -16.07
N LEU A 236 0.02 -0.42 -17.19
CA LEU A 236 -0.87 -1.59 -17.25
C LEU A 236 -0.14 -2.87 -16.83
N ARG A 237 1.10 -3.07 -17.30
CA ARG A 237 1.91 -4.25 -16.99
C ARG A 237 2.53 -4.22 -15.59
N GLY A 238 2.92 -3.04 -15.14
CA GLY A 238 3.60 -2.82 -13.88
C GLY A 238 2.63 -2.83 -12.71
N ARG A 239 1.70 -1.87 -12.71
CA ARG A 239 0.72 -1.64 -11.65
C ARG A 239 -0.46 -2.60 -11.69
N TYR A 240 -1.03 -2.77 -12.87
CA TYR A 240 -2.27 -3.55 -13.02
C TYR A 240 -2.03 -5.02 -13.39
N LEU A 241 -0.76 -5.41 -13.57
CA LEU A 241 -0.28 -6.77 -13.83
C LEU A 241 -0.78 -7.40 -15.14
N PHE A 242 -1.08 -6.57 -16.15
CA PHE A 242 -1.39 -7.03 -17.50
C PHE A 242 -0.19 -7.78 -18.10
N THR A 243 -0.46 -8.80 -18.92
CA THR A 243 0.57 -9.33 -19.83
C THR A 243 0.81 -8.33 -20.95
N LYS A 244 1.96 -8.44 -21.66
CA LYS A 244 2.24 -7.58 -22.82
C LYS A 244 1.09 -7.63 -23.84
N LYS A 245 0.61 -8.84 -24.19
CA LYS A 245 -0.51 -9.04 -25.11
C LYS A 245 -1.81 -8.37 -24.62
N GLN A 246 -2.10 -8.47 -23.33
CA GLN A 246 -3.30 -7.83 -22.76
C GLN A 246 -3.20 -6.31 -22.77
N ALA A 247 -2.03 -5.74 -22.44
CA ALA A 247 -1.83 -4.30 -22.45
C ALA A 247 -1.93 -3.75 -23.88
N VAL A 248 -1.28 -4.40 -24.86
CA VAL A 248 -1.39 -4.03 -26.28
C VAL A 248 -2.84 -4.12 -26.77
N ALA A 249 -3.55 -5.21 -26.46
CA ALA A 249 -4.95 -5.36 -26.85
C ALA A 249 -5.86 -4.30 -26.22
N ALA A 250 -5.61 -3.93 -24.95
CA ALA A 250 -6.39 -2.90 -24.27
C ALA A 250 -6.13 -1.49 -24.86
N LEU A 251 -4.92 -1.23 -25.37
CA LEU A 251 -4.55 0.06 -25.97
C LEU A 251 -4.87 0.14 -27.47
N ALA A 252 -5.29 -0.95 -28.10
CA ALA A 252 -5.45 -1.02 -29.55
C ALA A 252 -6.44 0.03 -30.09
N GLU A 253 -7.62 0.13 -29.47
CA GLU A 253 -8.67 1.07 -29.85
C GLU A 253 -8.20 2.54 -29.73
N SER A 254 -7.53 2.89 -28.64
CA SER A 254 -7.02 4.25 -28.44
C SER A 254 -5.87 4.60 -29.40
N ARG A 255 -5.03 3.63 -29.74
CA ARG A 255 -3.98 3.80 -30.77
C ARG A 255 -4.59 3.97 -32.16
N GLU A 256 -5.60 3.20 -32.50
CA GLU A 256 -6.35 3.33 -33.76
C GLU A 256 -7.02 4.70 -33.86
N HIS A 257 -7.65 5.17 -32.77
CA HIS A 257 -8.23 6.52 -32.68
C HIS A 257 -7.23 7.62 -33.05
N ARG A 258 -5.99 7.53 -32.54
CA ARG A 258 -4.92 8.50 -32.82
C ARG A 258 -4.33 8.39 -34.22
N GLN A 259 -4.46 7.24 -34.88
CA GLN A 259 -4.03 7.06 -36.26
C GLN A 259 -5.05 7.57 -37.28
N HIS A 260 -6.26 7.97 -36.85
CA HIS A 260 -7.24 8.54 -37.76
C HIS A 260 -6.80 9.92 -38.28
N PRO A 261 -6.96 10.20 -39.59
CA PRO A 261 -6.51 11.46 -40.21
C PRO A 261 -7.10 12.76 -39.62
N GLY A 262 -8.17 12.66 -38.83
CA GLY A 262 -8.82 13.79 -38.15
C GLY A 262 -8.38 14.01 -36.70
N ALA A 263 -7.48 13.17 -36.16
CA ALA A 263 -6.94 13.37 -34.82
C ALA A 263 -5.96 14.55 -34.84
N HIS A 264 -6.22 15.55 -34.00
CA HIS A 264 -5.35 16.72 -33.84
C HIS A 264 -4.82 16.77 -32.39
N GLY A 265 -3.71 17.47 -32.15
CA GLY A 265 -3.12 17.57 -30.82
C GLY A 265 -2.32 16.33 -30.40
N THR A 266 -2.14 16.12 -29.09
CA THR A 266 -1.41 14.99 -28.49
C THR A 266 -2.36 13.99 -27.84
N ALA A 267 -1.92 12.75 -27.63
CA ALA A 267 -2.71 11.74 -26.90
C ALA A 267 -3.14 12.22 -25.49
N ALA A 268 -2.32 13.03 -24.82
CA ALA A 268 -2.67 13.62 -23.53
C ALA A 268 -3.82 14.62 -23.62
N ALA A 269 -4.00 15.31 -24.76
CA ALA A 269 -5.12 16.22 -24.97
C ALA A 269 -6.46 15.49 -25.14
N ASP A 270 -6.44 14.34 -25.83
CA ASP A 270 -7.66 13.56 -26.09
C ASP A 270 -8.05 12.64 -24.92
N PHE A 271 -7.06 12.04 -24.25
CA PHE A 271 -7.29 11.01 -23.22
C PHE A 271 -6.97 11.48 -21.79
N GLY A 272 -6.53 12.73 -21.62
CA GLY A 272 -6.09 13.27 -20.35
C GLY A 272 -4.78 12.65 -19.86
N ASN A 273 -4.57 12.66 -18.55
CA ASN A 273 -3.33 12.16 -17.95
C ASN A 273 -3.20 10.63 -18.06
N VAL A 274 -2.01 10.17 -18.45
CA VAL A 274 -1.66 8.77 -18.72
C VAL A 274 -1.95 7.84 -17.55
N GLU A 275 -1.75 8.30 -16.31
CA GLU A 275 -1.99 7.48 -15.11
C GLU A 275 -3.48 7.29 -14.83
N ARG A 276 -4.29 8.30 -15.13
CA ARG A 276 -5.76 8.23 -15.04
C ARG A 276 -6.31 7.35 -16.15
N PHE A 277 -5.87 7.60 -17.38
CA PHE A 277 -6.25 6.81 -18.55
C PHE A 277 -5.97 5.31 -18.34
N ALA A 278 -4.76 4.95 -17.88
CA ALA A 278 -4.43 3.57 -17.55
C ALA A 278 -5.31 2.97 -16.44
N ALA A 279 -5.71 3.78 -15.44
CA ALA A 279 -6.60 3.35 -14.37
C ALA A 279 -8.03 3.07 -14.88
N HIS A 280 -8.58 3.93 -15.74
CA HIS A 280 -9.87 3.73 -16.38
C HIS A 280 -9.88 2.47 -17.24
N LEU A 281 -8.85 2.31 -18.07
CA LEU A 281 -8.71 1.13 -18.92
C LEU A 281 -8.60 -0.16 -18.10
N ALA A 282 -7.81 -0.13 -17.02
CA ALA A 282 -7.67 -1.27 -16.12
C ALA A 282 -8.95 -1.63 -15.34
N ALA A 283 -9.87 -0.68 -15.13
CA ALA A 283 -11.17 -0.93 -14.51
C ALA A 283 -12.20 -1.52 -15.48
N ALA A 284 -12.03 -1.32 -16.79
CA ALA A 284 -12.85 -1.92 -17.83
C ALA A 284 -12.51 -3.41 -18.08
N THR A 285 -11.23 -3.79 -17.96
CA THR A 285 -10.77 -5.18 -18.24
C THR A 285 -10.83 -6.09 -16.99
N ARG A 286 -11.33 -7.33 -17.14
CA ARG A 286 -11.53 -8.30 -16.01
C ARG A 286 -10.35 -9.26 -15.77
N THR A 287 -9.55 -9.54 -16.79
CA THR A 287 -8.61 -10.67 -16.86
C THR A 287 -7.36 -10.62 -15.94
N PRO A 288 -6.75 -9.47 -15.61
CA PRO A 288 -5.45 -9.43 -14.94
C PRO A 288 -5.49 -9.64 -13.41
N LEU A 289 -6.67 -9.63 -12.80
CA LEU A 289 -6.84 -9.69 -11.35
C LEU A 289 -6.41 -11.02 -10.71
N LYS A 290 -6.69 -12.14 -11.39
CA LYS A 290 -6.37 -13.47 -10.87
C LYS A 290 -4.87 -13.68 -10.68
N ARG A 291 -4.04 -13.10 -11.56
CA ARG A 291 -2.58 -13.28 -11.51
C ARG A 291 -1.97 -12.68 -10.25
N GLY A 292 -2.38 -11.48 -9.86
CA GLY A 292 -1.89 -10.83 -8.64
C GLY A 292 -2.27 -11.61 -7.38
N ILE A 293 -3.51 -12.13 -7.33
CA ILE A 293 -4.00 -12.97 -6.22
C ILE A 293 -3.19 -14.26 -6.12
N ILE A 294 -2.97 -14.95 -7.25
CA ILE A 294 -2.18 -16.19 -7.30
C ILE A 294 -0.74 -15.92 -6.86
N LEU A 295 -0.10 -14.86 -7.36
CA LEU A 295 1.30 -14.56 -7.02
C LEU A 295 1.47 -14.28 -5.53
N ARG A 296 0.57 -13.50 -4.92
CA ARG A 296 0.60 -13.22 -3.48
C ARG A 296 0.44 -14.50 -2.66
N ARG A 297 -0.50 -15.38 -3.06
CA ARG A 297 -0.74 -16.64 -2.37
C ARG A 297 0.40 -17.63 -2.55
N ALA A 298 1.01 -17.69 -3.73
CA ALA A 298 2.20 -18.51 -3.97
C ALA A 298 3.38 -18.07 -3.09
N GLY A 299 3.61 -16.76 -2.93
CA GLY A 299 4.62 -16.24 -2.01
C GLY A 299 4.35 -16.65 -0.56
N PHE A 300 3.10 -16.52 -0.10
CA PHE A 300 2.71 -16.97 1.24
C PHE A 300 2.84 -18.49 1.41
N SER A 301 2.48 -19.27 0.38
CA SER A 301 2.68 -20.72 0.35
C SER A 301 4.14 -21.12 0.52
N LEU A 302 5.06 -20.44 -0.16
CA LEU A 302 6.47 -20.72 -0.04
C LEU A 302 6.97 -20.52 1.40
N ILE A 303 6.51 -19.45 2.07
CA ILE A 303 6.86 -19.19 3.48
C ILE A 303 6.33 -20.29 4.39
N VAL A 304 5.06 -20.67 4.25
CA VAL A 304 4.45 -21.73 5.07
C VAL A 304 5.15 -23.08 4.85
N VAL A 305 5.49 -23.42 3.60
CA VAL A 305 6.23 -24.65 3.28
C VAL A 305 7.62 -24.62 3.90
N PHE A 306 8.35 -23.51 3.80
CA PHE A 306 9.67 -23.37 4.40
C PHE A 306 9.63 -23.57 5.92
N PHE A 307 8.72 -22.88 6.62
CA PHE A 307 8.54 -23.06 8.08
C PHE A 307 8.09 -24.47 8.44
N GLY A 308 7.23 -25.08 7.62
CA GLY A 308 6.78 -26.45 7.82
C GLY A 308 7.93 -27.46 7.71
N ILE A 309 8.83 -27.31 6.74
CA ILE A 309 10.01 -28.17 6.61
C ILE A 309 10.90 -28.05 7.85
N THR A 310 11.19 -26.83 8.32
CA THR A 310 12.02 -26.64 9.52
C THR A 310 11.41 -27.28 10.77
N ILE A 311 10.10 -27.14 10.99
CA ILE A 311 9.43 -27.70 12.17
C ILE A 311 9.31 -29.24 12.06
N ILE A 312 9.07 -29.77 10.86
CA ILE A 312 9.03 -31.23 10.65
C ILE A 312 10.41 -31.85 10.91
N SER A 313 11.49 -31.22 10.46
CA SER A 313 12.85 -31.67 10.77
C SER A 313 13.10 -31.71 12.29
N GLU A 314 12.70 -30.66 13.00
CA GLU A 314 12.86 -30.55 14.45
C GLU A 314 11.99 -31.57 15.23
N LEU A 315 10.81 -31.93 14.72
CA LEU A 315 9.98 -33.01 15.25
C LEU A 315 10.57 -34.41 15.08
N ILE A 316 11.36 -34.63 14.02
CA ILE A 316 11.97 -35.94 13.73
C ILE A 316 13.28 -36.11 14.52
N GLU A 317 14.07 -35.04 14.62
CA GLU A 317 15.43 -35.09 15.16
C GLU A 317 15.54 -34.61 16.62
N GLY A 318 14.60 -33.80 17.09
CA GLY A 318 14.65 -33.13 18.38
C GLY A 318 13.72 -33.72 19.46
N PRO A 319 13.94 -33.38 20.74
CA PRO A 319 13.03 -33.77 21.81
C PRO A 319 11.67 -33.07 21.68
N THR A 320 10.59 -33.83 21.80
CA THR A 320 9.23 -33.28 21.74
C THR A 320 8.94 -32.42 22.98
N THR A 321 8.95 -31.09 22.80
CA THR A 321 8.58 -30.14 23.84
C THR A 321 7.13 -29.67 23.67
N ALA A 322 6.48 -29.22 24.74
CA ALA A 322 5.16 -28.60 24.67
C ALA A 322 5.12 -27.40 23.70
N TRP A 323 6.25 -26.71 23.57
CA TRP A 323 6.44 -25.59 22.65
C TRP A 323 6.44 -26.01 21.19
N LEU A 324 7.15 -27.11 20.86
CA LEU A 324 7.18 -27.69 19.52
C LEU A 324 5.79 -28.18 19.07
N ILE A 325 4.98 -28.68 20.01
CA ILE A 325 3.57 -29.04 19.75
C ILE A 325 2.77 -27.80 19.35
N ILE A 326 2.92 -26.69 20.07
CA ILE A 326 2.24 -25.42 19.74
C ILE A 326 2.66 -24.92 18.35
N GLN A 327 3.96 -24.93 18.02
CA GLN A 327 4.46 -24.58 16.69
C GLN A 327 3.84 -25.44 15.59
N SER A 328 3.77 -26.75 15.82
CA SER A 328 3.21 -27.71 14.89
C SER A 328 1.72 -27.43 14.62
N VAL A 329 0.96 -27.13 15.68
CA VAL A 329 -0.45 -26.72 15.57
C VAL A 329 -0.59 -25.41 14.78
N MET A 330 0.27 -24.42 15.02
CA MET A 330 0.26 -23.15 14.28
C MET A 330 0.53 -23.37 12.78
N VAL A 331 1.56 -24.14 12.42
CA VAL A 331 1.86 -24.44 11.01
C VAL A 331 0.74 -25.25 10.36
N LEU A 332 0.16 -26.21 11.08
CA LEU A 332 -0.98 -26.98 10.57
C LEU A 332 -2.20 -26.08 10.33
N ALA A 333 -2.47 -25.12 11.21
CA ALA A 333 -3.50 -24.11 11.02
C ALA A 333 -3.22 -23.20 9.80
N LEU A 334 -1.96 -22.77 9.62
CA LEU A 334 -1.53 -22.00 8.44
C LEU A 334 -1.66 -22.80 7.15
N ALA A 335 -1.30 -24.09 7.16
CA ALA A 335 -1.46 -24.99 6.02
C ALA A 335 -2.95 -25.23 5.69
N ALA A 336 -3.80 -25.42 6.70
CA ALA A 336 -5.25 -25.53 6.52
C ALA A 336 -5.84 -24.23 5.93
N TYR A 337 -5.42 -23.07 6.44
CA TYR A 337 -5.77 -21.77 5.87
C TYR A 337 -5.32 -21.68 4.41
N LEU A 338 -4.12 -22.16 4.08
CA LEU A 338 -3.59 -22.15 2.72
C LEU A 338 -4.47 -22.96 1.76
N VAL A 339 -4.82 -24.18 2.15
CA VAL A 339 -5.71 -25.06 1.37
C VAL A 339 -7.06 -24.38 1.13
N MET A 340 -7.62 -23.74 2.16
CA MET A 340 -8.86 -22.98 2.03
C MET A 340 -8.71 -21.74 1.15
N ALA A 341 -7.59 -21.02 1.26
CA ALA A 341 -7.30 -19.85 0.45
C ALA A 341 -7.27 -20.26 -1.03
N TRP A 342 -6.54 -21.31 -1.40
CA TRP A 342 -6.39 -21.77 -2.80
C TRP A 342 -7.68 -22.27 -3.47
N ARG A 343 -8.80 -22.37 -2.76
CA ARG A 343 -10.09 -22.73 -3.37
C ARG A 343 -10.46 -21.77 -4.51
N PRO A 344 -10.88 -22.28 -5.69
CA PRO A 344 -11.27 -21.46 -6.83
C PRO A 344 -12.39 -20.45 -6.51
N SER A 345 -13.33 -20.83 -5.63
CA SER A 345 -14.40 -19.95 -5.18
C SER A 345 -13.87 -18.69 -4.48
N ARG A 346 -12.89 -18.84 -3.58
CA ARG A 346 -12.20 -17.73 -2.90
C ARG A 346 -11.40 -16.86 -3.86
N ILE A 347 -10.67 -17.47 -4.81
CA ILE A 347 -9.97 -16.69 -5.85
C ILE A 347 -10.97 -15.83 -6.64
N SER A 348 -12.13 -16.39 -6.95
CA SER A 348 -13.16 -15.69 -7.73
C SER A 348 -13.87 -14.59 -6.94
N SER A 349 -14.10 -14.76 -5.63
CA SER A 349 -14.67 -13.71 -4.77
C SER A 349 -13.71 -12.54 -4.65
N ASP A 350 -12.45 -12.81 -4.33
CA ASP A 350 -11.42 -11.77 -4.17
C ASP A 350 -11.22 -11.01 -5.49
N ALA A 351 -11.25 -11.71 -6.63
CA ALA A 351 -11.18 -11.06 -7.94
C ALA A 351 -12.40 -10.14 -8.20
N LYS A 352 -13.60 -10.49 -7.74
CA LYS A 352 -14.78 -9.62 -7.85
C LYS A 352 -14.64 -8.39 -6.97
N GLU A 353 -14.17 -8.55 -5.73
CA GLU A 353 -13.96 -7.46 -4.78
C GLU A 353 -12.92 -6.47 -5.31
N VAL A 354 -11.77 -6.95 -5.79
CA VAL A 354 -10.74 -6.06 -6.37
C VAL A 354 -11.23 -5.38 -7.65
N GLN A 355 -12.04 -6.06 -8.49
CA GLN A 355 -12.65 -5.39 -9.66
C GLN A 355 -13.62 -4.29 -9.22
N ALA A 356 -14.44 -4.52 -8.19
CA ALA A 356 -15.36 -3.54 -7.65
C ALA A 356 -14.62 -2.32 -7.10
N GLU A 357 -13.50 -2.55 -6.41
CA GLU A 357 -12.61 -1.50 -5.92
C GLU A 357 -11.98 -0.68 -7.07
N ARG A 358 -11.49 -1.34 -8.12
CA ARG A 358 -10.97 -0.65 -9.31
C ARG A 358 -12.03 0.19 -10.01
N ARG A 359 -13.24 -0.33 -10.17
CA ARG A 359 -14.36 0.42 -10.75
C ARG A 359 -14.75 1.62 -9.90
N ARG A 360 -14.75 1.46 -8.57
CA ARG A 360 -14.98 2.57 -7.64
C ARG A 360 -13.91 3.63 -7.78
N THR A 361 -12.64 3.21 -7.86
CA THR A 361 -11.48 4.10 -8.04
C THR A 361 -11.60 4.86 -9.36
N ALA A 362 -11.91 4.19 -10.47
CA ALA A 362 -12.13 4.82 -11.76
C ALA A 362 -13.29 5.82 -11.74
N ARG A 363 -14.41 5.51 -11.08
CA ARG A 363 -15.51 6.48 -10.90
C ARG A 363 -15.08 7.71 -10.12
N LEU A 364 -14.34 7.53 -9.03
CA LEU A 364 -13.81 8.66 -8.26
C LEU A 364 -12.82 9.53 -9.05
N LEU A 365 -12.12 8.95 -10.02
CA LEU A 365 -11.21 9.68 -10.91
C LEU A 365 -11.99 10.48 -11.97
N ALA A 366 -13.05 9.91 -12.55
CA ALA A 366 -13.93 10.64 -13.47
C ALA A 366 -14.61 11.82 -12.78
N ASP A 367 -15.15 11.62 -11.56
CA ASP A 367 -15.77 12.69 -10.76
C ASP A 367 -14.79 13.83 -10.43
N ALA A 368 -13.48 13.56 -10.45
CA ALA A 368 -12.42 14.54 -10.18
C ALA A 368 -11.92 15.27 -11.44
N GLU A 369 -12.40 14.90 -12.64
CA GLU A 369 -12.11 15.60 -13.90
C GLU A 369 -13.14 16.67 -14.25
N GLU A 370 -14.38 16.50 -13.78
CA GLU A 370 -15.47 17.46 -14.01
C GLU A 370 -15.39 18.73 -13.14
N LYS A 371 -14.37 18.85 -12.29
CA LYS A 371 -14.14 19.97 -11.37
C LYS A 371 -12.79 20.62 -11.63
#